data_AF-A0A7X8CK89-F1
#
_entry.id   AF-A0A7X8CK89-F1
#
_cell.length_a   1.000
_cell.length_b   1.000
_cell.length_c   1.000
_cell.angle_alpha   90.00
_cell.angle_beta   90.00
_cell.angle_gamma   90.00
#
_symmetry.space_group_name_H-M   'P 1'
#
loop_
_entity.id
_entity.type
_entity.pdbx_description
1 polymer ?
#
loop_
_entity_poly.entity_id
_entity_poly.type
_entity_poly.pdbx_seq_one_letter_code
_entity_poly.pdbx_strand_id
1 'polypeptide(L)' 'MKNVDSCWYLHFLIARPSLRSLATMRKESLLKIKGVGKKYAAVIASWQKEAHFSPDVDVVSSMIIEDVRRIL' A
#
# COMPACT_ATOMS: atom_id res chain seq x y z
N MET A 1 23.94 -1.63 3.11
CA MET A 1 22.72 -2.46 3.23
C MET A 1 21.52 -1.53 3.39
N LYS A 2 20.83 -1.19 2.29
CA LYS A 2 19.55 -0.45 2.39
C LYS A 2 18.48 -1.46 2.78
N ASN A 3 17.88 -1.27 3.96
CA ASN A 3 16.87 -2.14 4.58
C ASN A 3 15.78 -2.55 3.57
N VAL A 4 15.87 -3.76 3.04
CA VAL A 4 14.82 -4.37 2.19
C VAL A 4 13.52 -4.54 2.99
N ASP A 5 13.63 -4.66 4.31
CA ASP A 5 12.51 -4.65 5.25
C ASP A 5 11.83 -3.29 5.44
N SER A 6 12.44 -2.18 5.02
CA SER A 6 11.81 -0.86 5.16
C SER A 6 10.90 -0.52 3.99
N CYS A 7 11.17 -0.96 2.76
CA CYS A 7 10.42 -0.48 1.58
C CYS A 7 9.10 -1.23 1.29
N TRP A 8 8.64 -2.14 2.16
CA TRP A 8 7.39 -2.90 1.92
C TRP A 8 6.18 -1.98 1.73
N TYR A 9 6.14 -0.86 2.46
CA TYR A 9 5.04 0.10 2.37
C TYR A 9 5.05 0.85 1.03
N LEU A 10 6.23 1.11 0.45
CA LEU A 10 6.34 1.73 -0.88
C LEU A 10 5.81 0.78 -1.95
N HIS A 11 6.24 -0.49 -1.92
CA HIS A 11 5.70 -1.51 -2.83
C HIS A 11 4.19 -1.72 -2.64
N PHE A 12 3.69 -1.59 -1.41
CA PHE A 12 2.26 -1.62 -1.14
C PHE A 12 1.53 -0.42 -1.75
N LEU A 13 2.05 0.81 -1.58
CA LEU A 13 1.43 2.02 -2.12
C LEU A 13 1.32 2.00 -3.64
N ILE A 14 2.27 1.40 -4.36
CA ILE A 14 2.22 1.27 -5.83
C ILE A 14 1.55 -0.02 -6.33
N ALA A 15 1.09 -0.90 -5.43
CA ALA A 15 0.49 -2.18 -5.82
C ALA A 15 -0.83 -2.01 -6.58
N ARG A 16 -1.51 -0.87 -6.39
CA ARG A 16 -2.78 -0.52 -7.04
C ARG A 16 -2.82 0.97 -7.40
N PRO A 17 -3.64 1.36 -8.39
CA PRO A 17 -3.70 2.74 -8.87
C PRO A 17 -4.45 3.70 -7.93
N SER A 18 -5.06 3.22 -6.84
CA SER A 18 -5.73 4.11 -5.87
C SER A 18 -5.62 3.60 -4.43
N LEU A 19 -5.63 4.51 -3.44
CA LEU A 19 -5.65 4.14 -2.03
C LEU A 19 -6.92 3.35 -1.66
N ARG A 20 -8.05 3.66 -2.32
CA ARG A 20 -9.30 2.91 -2.15
C ARG A 20 -9.16 1.45 -2.59
N SER A 21 -8.46 1.20 -3.68
CA SER A 21 -8.21 -0.17 -4.14
C SER A 21 -7.17 -0.92 -3.30
N LEU A 22 -6.28 -0.21 -2.60
CA LEU A 22 -5.41 -0.79 -1.57
C LEU A 22 -6.20 -1.24 -0.34
N ALA A 23 -7.19 -0.43 0.09
CA ALA A 23 -8.03 -0.77 1.23
C ALA A 23 -8.87 -2.03 1.03
N THR A 24 -9.22 -2.36 -0.21
CA THR A 24 -10.03 -3.54 -0.56
C THR A 24 -9.20 -4.76 -0.96
N MET A 25 -7.86 -4.68 -0.93
CA MET A 25 -7.00 -5.81 -1.29
C MET A 25 -7.18 -7.00 -0.34
N ARG A 26 -7.34 -8.19 -0.90
CA ARG A 26 -7.38 -9.42 -0.11
C ARG A 26 -6.00 -9.78 0.43
N LYS A 27 -5.97 -10.45 1.57
CA LYS A 27 -4.73 -10.88 2.25
C LYS A 27 -3.80 -11.70 1.35
N GLU A 28 -4.34 -12.54 0.48
CA GLU A 28 -3.57 -13.35 -0.47
C GLU A 28 -2.84 -12.46 -1.50
N SER A 29 -3.44 -11.33 -1.87
CA SER A 29 -2.81 -10.36 -2.77
C SER A 29 -1.74 -9.55 -2.05
N LEU A 30 -1.95 -9.22 -0.77
CA LEU A 30 -0.96 -8.53 0.06
C LEU A 30 0.31 -9.37 0.20
N LEU A 31 0.19 -10.69 0.40
CA LEU A 31 1.33 -11.61 0.51
C LEU A 31 2.14 -11.75 -0.79
N LYS A 32 1.62 -11.30 -1.94
CA LYS A 32 2.35 -11.28 -3.21
C LYS A 32 3.21 -10.01 -3.38
N ILE A 33 3.05 -9.01 -2.51
CA ILE A 33 3.79 -7.75 -2.60
C ILE A 33 5.21 -7.97 -2.07
N LYS A 34 6.20 -7.49 -2.81
CA LYS A 34 7.61 -7.59 -2.43
C LYS A 34 7.86 -6.94 -1.07
N GLY A 35 8.35 -7.73 -0.12
CA GLY A 35 8.63 -7.29 1.26
C GLY A 35 7.43 -7.36 2.21
N VAL A 36 6.22 -7.70 1.73
CA VAL A 36 5.04 -7.86 2.60
C VAL A 36 4.92 -9.32 3.05
N GLY A 37 5.54 -9.63 4.19
CA GLY A 37 5.35 -10.91 4.89
C GLY A 37 4.06 -10.96 5.71
N LYS A 38 3.82 -12.09 6.40
CA LYS A 38 2.64 -12.30 7.28
C LYS A 38 2.45 -11.19 8.32
N LYS A 39 3.55 -10.67 8.87
CA LYS A 39 3.57 -9.54 9.83
C LYS A 39 2.96 -8.29 9.20
N TYR A 40 3.48 -7.85 8.05
CA TYR A 40 3.02 -6.63 7.40
C TYR A 40 1.64 -6.79 6.76
N ALA A 41 1.30 -7.99 6.27
CA ALA A 41 -0.06 -8.28 5.81
C ALA A 41 -1.10 -8.12 6.93
N ALA A 42 -0.75 -8.47 8.18
CA ALA A 42 -1.64 -8.25 9.34
C ALA A 42 -1.77 -6.75 9.68
N VAL A 43 -0.67 -6.00 9.60
CA VAL A 43 -0.68 -4.53 9.80
C VAL A 43 -1.57 -3.85 8.75
N ILE A 44 -1.39 -4.19 7.48
CA ILE A 44 -2.22 -3.67 6.38
C ILE A 44 -3.68 -4.05 6.61
N ALA A 45 -3.98 -5.32 6.94
CA ALA A 45 -5.35 -5.76 7.20
C ALA A 45 -6.00 -5.03 8.39
N SER A 46 -5.22 -4.63 9.39
CA SER A 46 -5.73 -3.79 10.48
C SER A 46 -6.04 -2.38 9.98
N TRP A 47 -5.15 -1.78 9.17
CA TRP A 47 -5.40 -0.48 8.55
C TRP A 47 -6.62 -0.49 7.63
N GLN A 48 -6.81 -1.56 6.84
CA GLN A 48 -7.95 -1.72 5.92
C GLN A 48 -9.31 -1.62 6.62
N LYS A 49 -9.42 -2.05 7.88
CA LYS A 49 -10.66 -1.99 8.67
C LYS A 49 -11.02 -0.56 9.07
N GLU A 50 -10.00 0.26 9.32
CA GLU A 50 -10.15 1.65 9.77
C GLU A 50 -9.99 2.66 8.62
N ALA A 51 -9.74 2.19 7.40
CA ALA A 51 -9.46 3.01 6.24
C ALA A 51 -10.72 3.73 5.75
N HIS A 52 -10.79 5.03 6.05
CA HIS A 52 -11.82 5.93 5.56
C HIS A 52 -11.19 6.94 4.61
N PHE A 53 -11.89 7.23 3.52
CA PHE A 53 -11.39 8.10 2.45
C PHE A 53 -12.37 9.22 2.16
N SER A 54 -11.84 10.42 1.98
CA SER A 54 -12.60 11.55 1.47
C SER A 54 -12.98 11.33 0.00
N PRO A 55 -13.94 12.10 -0.54
CA PRO A 55 -14.27 12.09 -1.96
C PRO A 55 -13.06 12.36 -2.86
N ASP A 56 -12.13 13.21 -2.41
CA ASP A 56 -10.93 13.61 -3.16
C ASP A 56 -9.81 12.56 -3.16
N VAL A 57 -10.05 11.39 -2.55
CA VAL A 57 -9.02 10.34 -2.41
C VAL A 57 -8.42 9.93 -3.74
N ASP A 58 -9.18 9.91 -4.83
CA ASP A 58 -8.65 9.44 -6.11
C ASP A 58 -7.62 10.43 -6.68
N VAL A 59 -7.82 11.74 -6.47
CA VAL A 59 -6.85 12.78 -6.84
C VAL A 59 -5.61 12.71 -5.95
N VAL A 60 -5.80 12.58 -4.64
CA VAL A 60 -4.68 12.48 -3.69
C VAL A 60 -3.89 11.19 -3.90
N SER A 61 -4.57 10.09 -4.24
CA SER A 61 -3.96 8.80 -4.52
C SER A 61 -3.00 8.87 -5.69
N SER A 62 -3.38 9.53 -6.79
CA SER A 62 -2.50 9.63 -7.96
C SER A 62 -1.23 10.37 -7.63
N MET A 63 -1.33 11.49 -6.90
CA MET A 63 -0.17 12.29 -6.47
C MET A 63 0.79 11.47 -5.62
N ILE A 64 0.28 10.76 -4.61
CA ILE A 64 1.10 9.91 -3.72
C ILE A 64 1.77 8.78 -4.52
N ILE A 65 1.03 8.12 -5.40
CA ILE A 65 1.56 7.00 -6.20
C ILE A 65 2.65 7.47 -7.16
N GLU A 66 2.46 8.63 -7.80
CA GLU A 66 3.47 9.23 -8.67
C GLU A 66 4.75 9.56 -7.91
N ASP A 67 4.64 10.13 -6.70
CA ASP A 67 5.81 10.42 -5.86
C ASP A 67 6.53 9.15 -5.43
N VAL A 68 5.80 8.11 -5.00
CA VAL A 68 6.41 6.83 -4.61
C VAL A 68 7.12 6.16 -5.79
N ARG A 69 6.58 6.26 -7.01
CA ARG A 69 7.23 5.76 -8.23
C ARG A 69 8.53 6.49 -8.58
N ARG A 70 8.69 7.74 -8.17
CA ARG A 70 9.94 8.49 -8.35
C ARG A 70 11.02 8.11 -7.34
N ILE A 71 10.61 7.58 -6.17
CA ILE A 71 11.51 7.19 -5.08
C ILE A 71 12.03 5.76 -5.24
N LEU A 72 11.20 4.86 -5.77
CA LEU A 72 11.53 3.43 -6.01
C LEU A 72 12.37 3.25 -7.28
#